data_AF-A0A1G9M7P5-F1
#
_entry.id   AF-A0A1G9M7P5-F1
#
_cell.length_a   1.000
_cell.length_b   1.000
_cell.length_c   1.000
_cell.angle_alpha   90.00
_cell.angle_beta   90.00
_cell.angle_gamma   90.00
#
_symmetry.space_group_name_H-M   'P 1'
#
loop_
_entity.id
_entity.type
_entity.pdbx_description
1 polymer ?
#
loop_
_entity_poly.entity_id
_entity_poly.type
_entity_poly.pdbx_seq_one_letter_code
_entity_poly.pdbx_strand_id
1 'polypeptide(L)'
;MMRWIAIAFSLLTIAACNDSAPSATPVSNAAEKTAVVSGKCDALRDYEAPSQRFDERAQDLAHATGCFIETDLSETESVQVPAVKGVLTIREAIAKSLEGTSLKITRNEPDLIAVDVNK
;
A
#
# COMPACT_ATOMS: atom_id res chain seq x y z
N MET A 1 46.38 -30.45 -30.87
CA MET A 1 46.40 -29.09 -31.46
C MET A 1 45.44 -28.23 -30.66
N MET A 2 45.97 -27.38 -29.77
CA MET A 2 45.21 -26.59 -28.79
C MET A 2 44.67 -25.33 -29.47
N ARG A 3 43.36 -25.20 -29.66
CA ARG A 3 42.74 -23.98 -30.23
C ARG A 3 42.52 -22.98 -29.11
N TRP A 4 43.33 -21.94 -29.10
CA TRP A 4 43.15 -20.76 -28.26
C TRP A 4 41.97 -19.95 -28.82
N ILE A 5 40.95 -19.67 -28.00
CA ILE A 5 39.91 -18.69 -28.33
C ILE A 5 40.17 -17.46 -27.47
N ALA A 6 40.48 -16.36 -28.18
CA ALA A 6 40.70 -15.05 -27.61
C ALA A 6 39.38 -14.41 -27.16
N ILE A 7 39.54 -13.60 -26.12
CA ILE A 7 38.54 -12.91 -25.31
C ILE A 7 37.89 -11.76 -26.07
N ALA A 8 36.59 -11.53 -25.86
CA ALA A 8 35.96 -10.23 -26.05
C ALA A 8 35.11 -9.90 -24.79
N PHE A 9 35.73 -9.22 -23.82
CA PHE A 9 35.01 -8.57 -22.72
C PHE A 9 34.35 -7.31 -23.27
N SER A 10 33.04 -7.37 -23.53
CA SER A 10 32.24 -6.19 -23.84
C SER A 10 32.12 -5.30 -22.59
N LEU A 11 32.73 -4.12 -22.68
CA LEU A 11 32.57 -3.03 -21.72
C LEU A 11 31.12 -2.50 -21.80
N LEU A 12 30.33 -2.78 -20.77
CA LEU A 12 29.01 -2.17 -20.58
C LEU A 12 29.20 -0.82 -19.87
N THR A 13 29.04 0.27 -20.61
CA THR A 13 29.10 1.63 -20.09
C THR A 13 27.81 1.97 -19.35
N ILE A 14 27.90 2.19 -18.04
CA ILE A 14 26.80 2.67 -17.20
C ILE A 14 26.71 4.19 -17.36
N ALA A 15 25.64 4.69 -17.96
CA ALA A 15 25.34 6.12 -17.97
C ALA A 15 24.78 6.51 -16.59
N ALA A 16 25.59 7.22 -15.81
CA ALA A 16 25.16 7.90 -14.59
C ALA A 16 24.68 9.31 -14.96
N CYS A 17 23.38 9.59 -14.86
CA CYS A 17 22.87 10.95 -14.87
C CYS A 17 22.83 11.44 -13.42
N ASN A 18 23.79 12.27 -13.05
CA ASN A 18 23.87 12.90 -11.73
C ASN A 18 23.89 14.42 -11.94
N ASP A 19 22.72 15.03 -12.09
CA ASP A 19 22.57 16.49 -12.10
C ASP A 19 22.34 16.98 -10.68
N SER A 20 23.30 17.72 -10.16
CA SER A 20 23.17 18.50 -8.94
C SER A 20 23.84 19.85 -9.16
N ALA A 21 23.06 20.92 -9.18
CA ALA A 21 23.53 22.24 -8.77
C ALA A 21 22.36 23.08 -8.22
N PRO A 22 22.59 23.92 -7.20
CA PRO A 22 21.57 24.52 -6.36
C PRO A 22 21.07 25.85 -6.93
N SER A 23 19.83 26.22 -6.61
CA SER A 23 19.36 27.61 -6.70
C SER A 23 18.61 27.94 -5.43
N ALA A 24 19.29 28.68 -4.55
CA ALA A 24 18.69 29.32 -3.40
C ALA A 24 18.14 30.69 -3.80
N THR A 25 16.83 30.86 -3.71
CA THR A 25 16.18 32.17 -3.50
C THR A 25 15.23 32.04 -2.32
N PRO A 26 15.21 32.98 -1.36
CA PRO A 26 14.47 32.82 -0.13
C PRO A 26 13.12 33.55 -0.14
N VAL A 27 12.24 33.06 0.75
CA VAL A 27 11.05 33.71 1.34
C VAL A 27 9.80 33.86 0.45
N SER A 28 8.79 33.04 0.77
CA SER A 28 7.52 33.55 1.30
C SER A 28 6.79 32.45 2.05
N ASN A 29 6.57 32.67 3.35
CA ASN A 29 5.63 31.90 4.14
C ASN A 29 4.23 32.06 3.55
N ALA A 30 3.78 31.04 2.84
CA ALA A 30 2.38 30.69 2.76
C ALA A 30 2.32 29.23 3.22
N ALA A 31 1.52 28.96 4.26
CA ALA A 31 1.31 27.62 4.77
C ALA A 31 1.11 26.67 3.59
N GLU A 32 2.07 25.79 3.36
CA GLU A 32 1.93 24.70 2.41
C GLU A 32 0.82 23.84 2.97
N LYS A 33 -0.39 24.09 2.47
CA LYS A 33 -1.53 23.21 2.62
C LYS A 33 -1.11 21.95 1.90
N THR A 34 -0.45 21.04 2.62
CA THR A 34 0.02 19.75 2.14
C THR A 34 -1.13 19.20 1.31
N ALA A 35 -0.93 19.10 0.00
CA ALA A 35 -1.90 18.47 -0.86
C ALA A 35 -2.06 17.06 -0.29
N VAL A 36 -3.19 16.78 0.36
CA VAL A 36 -3.54 15.44 0.77
C VAL A 36 -3.62 14.67 -0.54
N VAL A 37 -2.59 13.88 -0.84
CA VAL A 37 -2.57 13.04 -2.02
C VAL A 37 -3.66 12.01 -1.79
N SER A 38 -4.85 12.28 -2.32
CA SER A 38 -5.99 11.36 -2.27
C SER A 38 -5.70 10.20 -3.20
N GLY A 39 -5.72 8.98 -2.69
CA GLY A 39 -5.52 7.77 -3.49
C GLY A 39 -6.76 6.90 -3.56
N LYS A 40 -6.61 5.70 -4.11
CA LYS A 40 -7.63 4.66 -4.25
C LYS A 40 -8.30 4.31 -2.93
N CYS A 41 -7.61 4.52 -1.80
CA CYS A 41 -8.13 4.18 -0.48
C CYS A 41 -9.07 5.24 0.12
N ASP A 42 -9.30 6.38 -0.55
CA ASP A 42 -10.06 7.51 0.01
C ASP A 42 -11.46 7.69 -0.62
N ALA A 43 -11.83 6.84 -1.59
CA ALA A 43 -13.14 6.88 -2.22
C ALA A 43 -14.23 6.31 -1.29
N LEU A 44 -15.32 7.07 -1.11
CA LEU A 44 -16.52 6.59 -0.43
C LEU A 44 -17.27 5.56 -1.29
N ARG A 45 -17.73 4.48 -0.65
CA ARG A 45 -18.57 3.45 -1.25
C ARG A 45 -19.58 2.94 -0.24
N ASP A 46 -20.72 2.48 -0.73
CA ASP A 46 -21.70 1.79 0.10
C ASP A 46 -21.28 0.32 0.26
N TYR A 47 -21.09 -0.11 1.50
CA TYR A 47 -20.69 -1.48 1.83
C TYR A 47 -21.86 -2.23 2.47
N GLU A 48 -22.02 -3.49 2.06
CA GLU A 48 -22.82 -4.49 2.74
C GLU A 48 -22.03 -5.80 2.78
N ALA A 49 -21.06 -5.87 3.70
CA ALA A 49 -20.18 -7.03 3.84
C ALA A 49 -20.61 -7.89 5.04
N PRO A 50 -20.89 -9.19 4.87
CA PRO A 50 -21.22 -10.09 5.97
C PRO A 50 -19.97 -10.39 6.82
N SER A 51 -20.17 -10.90 8.04
CA SER A 51 -19.08 -11.47 8.84
C SER A 51 -18.44 -12.63 8.08
N GLN A 52 -17.11 -12.67 8.05
CA GLN A 52 -16.33 -13.59 7.23
C GLN A 52 -14.88 -13.65 7.73
N ARG A 53 -14.04 -14.43 7.04
CA ARG A 53 -12.60 -14.45 7.29
C ARG A 53 -11.91 -13.19 6.76
N PHE A 54 -10.78 -12.81 7.36
CA PHE A 54 -10.09 -11.59 6.96
C PHE A 54 -9.50 -11.65 5.55
N ASP A 55 -9.03 -12.80 5.08
CA ASP A 55 -8.53 -12.95 3.70
C ASP A 55 -9.62 -12.69 2.64
N GLU A 56 -10.82 -13.23 2.85
CA GLU A 56 -12.00 -13.00 2.02
C GLU A 56 -12.38 -11.51 2.03
N ARG A 57 -12.45 -10.90 3.24
CA ARG A 57 -12.71 -9.46 3.38
C ARG A 57 -11.66 -8.61 2.67
N ALA A 58 -10.39 -8.94 2.81
CA ALA A 58 -9.28 -8.22 2.19
C ALA A 58 -9.35 -8.33 0.67
N GLN A 59 -9.61 -9.52 0.14
CA GLN A 59 -9.78 -9.74 -1.30
C GLN A 59 -10.95 -8.94 -1.86
N ASP A 60 -12.12 -9.01 -1.22
CA ASP A 60 -13.34 -8.30 -1.64
C ASP A 60 -13.10 -6.78 -1.70
N LEU A 61 -12.52 -6.22 -0.64
CA LEU A 61 -12.26 -4.79 -0.53
C LEU A 61 -11.20 -4.33 -1.53
N ALA A 62 -10.10 -5.08 -1.70
CA ALA A 62 -9.07 -4.75 -2.67
C ALA A 62 -9.61 -4.82 -4.11
N HIS A 63 -10.40 -5.84 -4.43
CA HIS A 63 -11.02 -6.00 -5.74
C HIS A 63 -12.01 -4.87 -6.06
N ALA A 64 -12.86 -4.48 -5.09
CA ALA A 64 -13.87 -3.45 -5.30
C ALA A 64 -13.29 -2.02 -5.45
N THR A 65 -12.13 -1.76 -4.86
CA THR A 65 -11.59 -0.39 -4.73
C THR A 65 -10.33 -0.13 -5.54
N GLY A 66 -9.52 -1.17 -5.77
CA GLY A 66 -8.15 -1.03 -6.28
C GLY A 66 -7.16 -0.46 -5.26
N CYS A 67 -7.56 -0.28 -3.99
CA CYS A 67 -6.65 -0.01 -2.88
C CYS A 67 -6.00 -1.33 -2.46
N PHE A 68 -4.67 -1.37 -2.38
CA PHE A 68 -3.95 -2.57 -2.02
C PHE A 68 -4.10 -2.87 -0.52
N ILE A 69 -4.33 -4.13 -0.17
CA ILE A 69 -4.29 -4.59 1.23
C ILE A 69 -3.11 -5.54 1.37
N GLU A 70 -2.10 -5.10 2.11
CA GLU A 70 -0.91 -5.89 2.42
C GLU A 70 -1.08 -6.57 3.77
N THR A 71 -0.81 -7.88 3.84
CA THR A 71 -0.89 -8.65 5.08
C THR A 71 -0.10 -9.96 4.95
N ASP A 72 0.40 -10.49 6.07
CA ASP A 72 0.92 -11.86 6.14
C ASP A 72 -0.24 -12.84 6.38
N LEU A 73 -0.69 -13.51 5.31
CA LEU A 73 -1.80 -14.45 5.37
C LEU A 73 -1.53 -15.64 6.31
N SER A 74 -0.26 -16.00 6.57
CA SER A 74 0.05 -17.06 7.53
C SER A 74 -0.34 -16.70 8.97
N GLU A 75 -0.47 -15.39 9.27
CA GLU A 75 -0.91 -14.89 10.57
C GLU A 75 -2.37 -14.40 10.55
N THR A 76 -2.88 -13.90 9.42
CA THR A 76 -4.14 -13.13 9.40
C THR A 76 -5.32 -13.82 8.71
N GLU A 77 -5.09 -14.81 7.83
CA GLU A 77 -6.12 -15.30 6.90
C GLU A 77 -7.37 -15.87 7.59
N SER A 78 -7.21 -16.50 8.75
CA SER A 78 -8.29 -17.25 9.43
C SER A 78 -9.02 -16.42 10.48
N VAL A 79 -8.59 -15.17 10.70
CA VAL A 79 -9.22 -14.29 11.70
C VAL A 79 -10.61 -13.92 11.25
N GLN A 80 -11.60 -14.18 12.11
CA GLN A 80 -12.98 -13.80 11.85
C GLN A 80 -13.18 -12.31 12.11
N VAL A 81 -13.77 -11.64 11.12
CA VAL A 81 -14.07 -10.21 11.17
C VAL A 81 -15.59 -9.97 11.18
N PRO A 82 -16.08 -8.96 11.91
CA PRO A 82 -17.49 -8.61 11.93
C PRO A 82 -18.00 -8.11 10.57
N ALA A 83 -19.32 -8.16 10.41
CA ALA A 83 -20.02 -7.52 9.30
C ALA A 83 -19.78 -6.00 9.29
N VAL A 84 -19.72 -5.41 8.09
CA VAL A 84 -19.55 -3.97 7.89
C VAL A 84 -20.66 -3.47 6.99
N LYS A 85 -21.31 -2.37 7.39
CA LYS A 85 -22.35 -1.72 6.59
C LYS A 85 -22.19 -0.20 6.57
N GLY A 86 -22.60 0.40 5.46
CA GLY A 86 -22.75 1.84 5.29
C GLY A 86 -21.79 2.46 4.28
N VAL A 87 -21.96 3.77 4.07
CA VAL A 87 -21.12 4.57 3.17
C VAL A 87 -19.81 4.92 3.88
N LEU A 88 -18.72 4.27 3.46
CA LEU A 88 -17.41 4.34 4.10
C LEU A 88 -16.31 4.47 3.05
N THR A 89 -15.14 4.97 3.45
CA THR A 89 -13.88 4.69 2.76
C THR A 89 -13.43 3.26 3.05
N ILE A 90 -12.52 2.70 2.25
CA ILE A 90 -11.94 1.39 2.59
C ILE A 90 -11.13 1.44 3.89
N ARG A 91 -10.53 2.59 4.26
CA ARG A 91 -9.83 2.76 5.54
C ARG A 91 -10.78 2.56 6.72
N GLU A 92 -11.97 3.15 6.64
CA GLU A 92 -13.01 2.99 7.65
C GLU A 92 -13.61 1.59 7.63
N ALA A 93 -13.82 1.01 6.44
CA ALA A 93 -14.33 -0.34 6.31
C ALA A 93 -13.36 -1.38 6.90
N ILE A 94 -12.06 -1.27 6.64
CA ILE A 94 -11.04 -2.10 7.28
C ILE A 94 -11.03 -1.86 8.78
N ALA A 95 -10.95 -0.62 9.26
CA ALA A 95 -10.94 -0.34 10.70
C ALA A 95 -12.13 -1.00 11.43
N LYS A 96 -13.34 -0.90 10.86
CA LYS A 96 -14.54 -1.59 11.37
C LYS A 96 -14.44 -3.11 11.28
N SER A 97 -13.81 -3.63 10.22
CA SER A 97 -13.55 -5.07 10.08
C SER A 97 -12.60 -5.60 11.16
N LEU A 98 -11.73 -4.76 11.75
CA LEU A 98 -10.76 -5.24 12.75
C LEU A 98 -11.28 -5.12 14.19
N GLU A 99 -12.44 -4.49 14.41
CA GLU A 99 -13.03 -4.31 15.74
C GLU A 99 -13.21 -5.65 16.47
N GLY A 100 -12.64 -5.77 17.67
CA GLY A 100 -12.72 -6.98 18.49
C GLY A 100 -11.78 -8.12 18.07
N THR A 101 -10.92 -7.91 17.08
CA THR A 101 -9.90 -8.88 16.64
C THR A 101 -8.52 -8.54 17.23
N SER A 102 -7.54 -9.43 17.02
CA SER A 102 -6.13 -9.15 17.30
C SER A 102 -5.43 -8.38 16.18
N LEU A 103 -6.10 -8.06 15.08
CA LEU A 103 -5.50 -7.40 13.92
C LEU A 103 -5.51 -5.87 14.08
N LYS A 104 -4.55 -5.19 13.48
CA LYS A 104 -4.47 -3.72 13.43
C LYS A 104 -3.96 -3.23 12.09
N ILE A 105 -4.39 -2.03 11.70
CA ILE A 105 -3.77 -1.30 10.60
C ILE A 105 -2.38 -0.84 11.08
N THR A 106 -1.33 -1.25 10.37
CA THR A 106 0.06 -0.88 10.68
C THR A 106 0.61 0.20 9.75
N ARG A 107 0.06 0.32 8.53
CA ARG A 107 0.36 1.41 7.59
C ARG A 107 -0.87 1.85 6.82
N ASN A 108 -0.90 3.14 6.49
CA ASN A 108 -2.02 3.80 5.84
C ASN A 108 -1.49 4.83 4.83
N GLU A 109 -1.49 4.45 3.54
CA GLU A 109 -0.92 5.22 2.42
C GLU A 109 -2.02 5.50 1.37
N PRO A 110 -1.83 6.44 0.41
CA PRO A 110 -2.88 6.79 -0.55
C PRO A 110 -3.53 5.58 -1.26
N ASP A 111 -2.72 4.60 -1.66
CA ASP A 111 -3.15 3.43 -2.44
C ASP A 111 -2.91 2.08 -1.74
N LEU A 112 -2.49 2.09 -0.46
CA LEU A 112 -2.14 0.87 0.30
C LEU A 112 -2.55 0.97 1.77
N ILE A 113 -3.07 -0.14 2.31
CA ILE A 113 -3.31 -0.36 3.74
C ILE A 113 -2.59 -1.64 4.13
N ALA A 114 -1.77 -1.60 5.19
CA ALA A 114 -1.16 -2.81 5.75
C ALA A 114 -1.89 -3.21 7.03
N VAL A 115 -2.16 -4.51 7.18
CA VAL A 115 -2.83 -5.10 8.36
C VAL A 115 -2.02 -6.28 8.88
N ASP A 116 -1.68 -6.24 10.17
CA ASP A 116 -0.90 -7.28 10.86
C ASP A 116 -1.48 -7.60 12.24
N VAL A 117 -1.00 -8.69 12.84
CA VAL A 117 -1.34 -9.04 14.24
C VAL A 117 -0.74 -8.01 15.21
N ASN A 118 -1.53 -7.61 16.20
CA ASN A 118 -1.09 -6.78 17.32
C ASN A 118 -0.26 -7.62 18.30
N LYS A 119 1.05 -7.67 18.05
CA LYS A 119 2.05 -8.24 18.95
C LYS A 119 2.25 -7.38 20.20
#